data_AF-A0A497BRZ8-F1
#
_entry.id   AF-A0A497BRZ8-F1
#
_cell.length_a   1.000
_cell.length_b   1.000
_cell.length_c   1.000
_cell.angle_alpha   90.00
_cell.angle_beta   90.00
_cell.angle_gamma   90.00
#
_symmetry.space_group_name_H-M   'P 1'
#
loop_
_entity.id
_entity.type
_entity.pdbx_description
1 polymer ?
#
loop_
_entity_poly.entity_id
_entity_poly.type
_entity_poly.pdbx_seq_one_letter_code
_entity_poly.pdbx_strand_id
1 'polypeptide(L)'
;FEGEPARPVSERRLKRSPLRDVASMIRSFHYAAHAALLGQAPTVIRVEDMPLLEEWARYWYLWVSATFLKAYLEVAEDSPLLPQDPEEFKVLLDAYLLDKAMYELSYELNNRPDWLKVPIEGVLQLLEEDR
;
A
#
# COMPACT_ATOMS: atom_id res chain seq x y z
N PHE A 1 2.79 1.96 17.65
CA PHE A 1 4.24 1.65 17.62
C PHE A 1 4.55 0.22 18.09
N GLU A 2 3.66 -0.75 17.85
CA GLU A 2 3.88 -2.13 18.29
C GLU A 2 4.84 -2.90 17.37
N GLY A 3 5.12 -2.40 16.16
CA GLY A 3 5.87 -3.11 15.13
C GLY A 3 5.07 -4.26 14.50
N GLU A 4 5.72 -5.04 13.65
CA GLU A 4 5.12 -6.23 13.04
C GLU A 4 4.95 -7.34 14.10
N PRO A 5 3.72 -7.76 14.46
CA PRO A 5 3.49 -8.69 15.57
C PRO A 5 4.18 -10.04 15.40
N ALA A 6 4.32 -10.51 14.15
CA ALA A 6 5.00 -11.77 13.83
C ALA A 6 6.52 -11.71 14.02
N ARG A 7 7.12 -10.51 14.18
CA ARG A 7 8.57 -10.35 14.33
C ARG A 7 9.00 -10.31 15.80
N PRO A 8 10.19 -10.87 16.11
CA PRO A 8 10.80 -10.76 17.43
C PRO A 8 10.92 -9.31 17.92
N VAL A 9 10.84 -9.11 19.23
CA VAL A 9 10.93 -7.76 19.85
C VAL A 9 12.24 -7.04 19.47
N SER A 10 13.35 -7.77 19.36
CA SER A 10 14.63 -7.23 18.93
C SER A 10 14.55 -6.61 17.53
N GLU A 11 13.87 -7.25 16.59
CA GLU A 11 13.69 -6.75 15.23
C GLU A 11 12.74 -5.56 15.15
N ARG A 12 11.68 -5.56 15.97
CA ARG A 12 10.70 -4.46 16.02
C ARG A 12 11.30 -3.14 16.50
N ARG A 13 12.42 -3.18 17.23
CA ARG A 13 13.13 -1.99 17.74
C ARG A 13 14.17 -1.44 16.77
N LEU A 14 14.48 -2.17 15.69
CA LEU A 14 15.45 -1.72 14.70
C LEU A 14 14.96 -0.45 14.00
N LYS A 15 15.86 0.51 13.81
CA LYS A 15 15.59 1.68 12.96
C LYS A 15 15.52 1.23 11.50
N ARG A 16 14.53 1.74 10.79
CA ARG A 16 14.27 1.44 9.38
C ARG A 16 14.05 2.75 8.63
N SER A 17 14.11 2.69 7.31
CA SER A 17 13.75 3.82 6.47
C SER A 17 12.30 4.23 6.75
N PRO A 18 12.00 5.54 6.83
CA PRO A 18 10.63 6.01 6.94
C PRO A 18 9.78 5.65 5.71
N LEU A 19 10.41 5.37 4.55
CA LEU A 19 9.69 4.92 3.35
C LEU A 19 8.95 3.60 3.54
N ARG A 20 9.37 2.78 4.52
CA ARG A 20 8.62 1.58 4.91
C ARG A 20 7.24 1.92 5.48
N ASP A 21 7.16 2.99 6.27
CA ASP A 21 5.90 3.44 6.88
C ASP A 21 5.03 4.12 5.82
N VAL A 22 5.63 4.92 4.92
CA VAL A 22 4.96 5.51 3.75
C VAL A 22 4.35 4.43 2.86
N ALA A 23 5.13 3.40 2.50
CA ALA A 23 4.66 2.28 1.70
C ALA A 23 3.50 1.54 2.40
N SER A 24 3.59 1.33 3.71
CA SER A 24 2.53 0.69 4.48
C SER A 24 1.22 1.51 4.47
N MET A 25 1.31 2.84 4.54
CA MET A 25 0.16 3.73 4.42
C MET A 25 -0.47 3.70 3.03
N ILE A 26 0.33 3.75 1.97
CA ILE A 26 -0.14 3.65 0.57
C ILE A 26 -0.88 2.32 0.36
N ARG A 27 -0.29 1.21 0.82
CA ARG A 27 -0.94 -0.11 0.79
C ARG A 27 -2.24 -0.13 1.59
N SER A 28 -2.28 0.55 2.73
CA SER A 28 -3.52 0.67 3.53
C SER A 28 -4.63 1.41 2.78
N PHE A 29 -4.33 2.42 1.97
CA PHE A 29 -5.34 3.07 1.12
C PHE A 29 -5.87 2.10 0.05
N HIS A 30 -5.01 1.28 -0.53
CA HIS A 30 -5.42 0.27 -1.50
C HIS A 30 -6.42 -0.74 -0.88
N TYR A 31 -6.15 -1.19 0.35
CA TYR A 31 -7.08 -2.03 1.11
C TYR A 31 -8.37 -1.29 1.47
N ALA A 32 -8.30 -0.02 1.87
CA ALA A 32 -9.48 0.76 2.21
C ALA A 32 -10.43 0.92 1.02
N ALA A 33 -9.88 1.15 -0.19
CA ALA A 33 -10.65 1.23 -1.43
C ALA A 33 -11.43 -0.07 -1.70
N HIS A 34 -10.77 -1.22 -1.49
CA HIS A 34 -11.36 -2.54 -1.72
C HIS A 34 -12.28 -3.03 -0.61
N ALA A 35 -12.08 -2.59 0.63
CA ALA A 35 -12.94 -2.96 1.76
C ALA A 35 -14.41 -2.58 1.50
N ALA A 36 -14.64 -1.44 0.85
CA ALA A 36 -15.97 -1.00 0.45
C ALA A 36 -16.62 -1.95 -0.56
N LEU A 37 -15.83 -2.51 -1.49
CA LEU A 37 -16.30 -3.42 -2.54
C LEU A 37 -16.53 -4.84 -2.04
N LEU A 38 -15.73 -5.30 -1.08
CA LEU A 38 -15.82 -6.64 -0.48
C LEU A 38 -16.89 -6.76 0.62
N GLY A 39 -17.86 -5.85 0.65
CA GLY A 39 -19.02 -5.93 1.55
C GLY A 39 -18.69 -5.69 3.03
N GLN A 40 -17.54 -5.08 3.35
CA GLN A 40 -17.25 -4.63 4.73
C GLN A 40 -17.96 -3.31 5.08
N ALA A 41 -18.57 -2.66 4.09
CA ALA A 41 -19.42 -1.48 4.26
C ALA A 41 -20.91 -1.87 4.19
N PRO A 42 -21.81 -1.18 4.93
CA PRO A 42 -23.25 -1.46 4.94
C PRO A 42 -23.95 -0.94 3.67
N THR A 43 -23.51 -1.42 2.50
CA THR A 43 -23.97 -1.01 1.18
C THR A 43 -24.36 -2.23 0.35
N VAL A 44 -25.53 -2.15 -0.31
CA VAL A 44 -25.95 -3.16 -1.28
C VAL A 44 -25.38 -2.75 -2.64
N ILE A 45 -24.28 -3.38 -3.04
CA ILE A 45 -23.68 -3.18 -4.36
C ILE A 45 -24.35 -4.14 -5.34
N ARG A 46 -24.83 -3.60 -6.45
CA ARG A 46 -25.31 -4.40 -7.58
C ARG A 46 -24.13 -4.99 -8.33
N VAL A 47 -24.23 -6.25 -8.73
CA VAL A 47 -23.13 -6.95 -9.42
C VAL A 47 -22.77 -6.27 -10.74
N GLU A 48 -23.76 -5.70 -11.44
CA GLU A 48 -23.57 -4.95 -12.67
C GLU A 48 -22.76 -3.65 -12.50
N ASP A 49 -22.76 -3.06 -11.30
CA ASP A 49 -22.00 -1.83 -11.01
C ASP A 49 -20.54 -2.12 -10.62
N MET A 50 -20.21 -3.40 -10.35
CA MET A 50 -18.90 -3.80 -9.83
C MET A 50 -17.72 -3.35 -10.72
N PRO A 51 -17.74 -3.50 -12.05
CA PRO A 51 -16.61 -3.04 -12.88
C PRO A 51 -16.36 -1.53 -12.77
N LEU A 52 -17.44 -0.73 -12.77
CA LEU A 52 -17.35 0.72 -12.61
C LEU A 52 -16.81 1.10 -11.23
N LEU A 53 -17.26 0.40 -10.18
CA LEU A 53 -16.82 0.64 -8.81
C LEU A 53 -15.35 0.24 -8.59
N GLU A 54 -14.86 -0.82 -9.25
CA GLU A 54 -13.44 -1.20 -9.25
C GLU A 54 -12.58 -0.10 -9.89
N GLU A 55 -13.02 0.50 -10.99
CA GLU A 55 -12.33 1.64 -11.59
C GLU A 55 -12.29 2.84 -10.64
N TRP A 56 -13.41 3.18 -10.00
CA TRP A 56 -13.47 4.27 -9.01
C TRP A 56 -12.62 4.00 -7.78
N ALA A 57 -12.58 2.75 -7.29
CA ALA A 57 -11.71 2.35 -6.19
C ALA A 57 -10.24 2.57 -6.54
N ARG A 58 -9.83 2.20 -7.76
CA ARG A 58 -8.48 2.46 -8.28
C ARG A 58 -8.19 3.97 -8.38
N TYR A 59 -9.10 4.75 -8.94
CA TYR A 59 -8.94 6.20 -9.02
C TYR A 59 -8.80 6.84 -7.64
N TRP A 60 -9.66 6.47 -6.70
CA TRP A 60 -9.62 6.97 -5.33
C TRP A 60 -8.29 6.62 -4.66
N TYR A 61 -7.85 5.37 -4.77
CA TYR A 61 -6.58 4.90 -4.23
C TYR A 61 -5.40 5.71 -4.78
N LEU A 62 -5.31 5.89 -6.10
CA LEU A 62 -4.21 6.63 -6.73
C LEU A 62 -4.18 8.09 -6.28
N TRP A 63 -5.34 8.77 -6.27
CA TRP A 63 -5.41 10.18 -5.89
C TRP A 63 -5.10 10.42 -4.41
N VAL A 64 -5.62 9.57 -3.52
CA VAL A 64 -5.33 9.67 -2.09
C VAL A 64 -3.86 9.38 -1.81
N SER A 65 -3.29 8.36 -2.46
CA SER A 65 -1.86 8.02 -2.33
C SER A 65 -0.96 9.15 -2.82
N ALA A 66 -1.26 9.72 -3.99
CA ALA A 66 -0.51 10.87 -4.53
C ALA A 66 -0.61 12.10 -3.62
N THR A 67 -1.81 12.40 -3.11
CA THR A 67 -2.05 13.52 -2.19
C THR A 67 -1.29 13.33 -0.88
N PHE A 68 -1.35 12.14 -0.30
CA PHE A 68 -0.61 11.78 0.90
C PHE A 68 0.90 11.88 0.69
N LEU A 69 1.43 11.28 -0.38
CA LEU A 69 2.86 11.28 -0.67
C LEU A 69 3.39 12.69 -0.90
N LYS A 70 2.65 13.51 -1.65
CA LYS A 70 2.99 14.91 -1.87
C LYS A 70 3.09 15.67 -0.55
N ALA A 71 2.05 15.60 0.29
CA ALA A 71 2.05 16.28 1.58
C ALA A 71 3.16 15.76 2.52
N TYR A 72 3.45 14.46 2.47
CA TYR A 72 4.55 13.86 3.23
C TYR A 72 5.91 14.45 2.81
N LEU A 73 6.15 14.56 1.49
CA LEU A 73 7.38 15.11 0.93
C LEU A 73 7.54 16.61 1.23
N GLU A 74 6.46 17.39 1.16
CA GLU A 74 6.48 18.82 1.52
C GLU A 74 6.90 19.02 2.99
N VAL A 75 6.51 18.13 3.89
CA VAL A 75 6.90 18.20 5.32
C VAL A 75 8.32 17.65 5.55
N ALA A 76 8.75 16.69 4.73
CA ALA A 76 10.01 15.97 4.91
C ALA A 76 11.15 16.48 4.00
N GLU A 77 10.95 17.58 3.27
CA GLU A 77 11.87 18.12 2.24
C GLU A 77 13.31 18.23 2.74
N ASP A 78 13.54 18.84 3.91
CA ASP A 78 14.87 19.03 4.50
C ASP A 78 15.35 17.85 5.37
N SER A 79 14.65 16.72 5.34
CA SER A 79 14.98 15.58 6.21
C SER A 79 16.15 14.78 5.67
N PRO A 80 17.21 14.55 6.47
CA PRO A 80 18.30 13.65 6.07
C PRO A 80 17.89 12.17 6.06
N LEU A 81 16.64 11.86 6.39
CA LEU A 81 16.10 10.50 6.44
C LEU A 81 15.59 9.99 5.09
N LEU A 82 15.46 10.87 4.10
CA LEU A 82 15.00 10.54 2.75
C LEU A 82 16.15 10.64 1.74
N PRO A 83 16.21 9.72 0.75
CA PRO A 83 17.10 9.88 -0.39
C PRO A 83 16.82 11.22 -1.09
N GLN A 84 17.88 11.94 -1.43
CA GLN A 84 17.79 13.24 -2.12
C GLN A 84 17.74 13.06 -3.63
N ASP A 85 18.29 11.95 -4.13
CA ASP A 85 18.18 11.58 -5.53
C ASP A 85 16.78 11.01 -5.82
N PRO A 86 16.03 11.56 -6.78
CA PRO A 86 14.67 11.12 -7.08
C PRO A 86 14.58 9.66 -7.55
N GLU A 87 15.60 9.14 -8.25
CA GLU A 87 15.62 7.76 -8.72
C GLU A 87 15.87 6.79 -7.56
N GLU A 88 16.84 7.10 -6.68
CA GLU A 88 17.05 6.34 -5.44
C GLU A 88 15.79 6.34 -4.56
N PHE A 89 15.11 7.49 -4.45
CA PHE A 89 13.84 7.60 -3.73
C PHE A 89 12.78 6.66 -4.33
N LYS A 90 12.58 6.72 -5.65
CA LYS A 90 11.61 5.89 -6.36
C LYS A 90 11.89 4.40 -6.14
N VAL A 91 13.11 3.97 -6.43
CA VAL A 91 13.52 2.56 -6.27
C VAL A 91 13.31 2.06 -4.85
N LEU A 92 13.64 2.88 -3.84
CA LEU A 92 13.49 2.49 -2.45
C LEU A 92 12.01 2.43 -2.02
N LEU A 93 11.18 3.36 -2.50
CA LEU A 93 9.75 3.35 -2.25
C LEU A 93 9.09 2.12 -2.89
N ASP A 94 9.40 1.84 -4.16
CA ASP A 94 8.86 0.70 -4.91
C ASP A 94 9.27 -0.63 -4.26
N ALA A 95 10.53 -0.74 -3.80
CA ALA A 95 10.99 -1.90 -3.07
C ALA A 95 10.20 -2.14 -1.77
N TYR A 96 9.87 -1.09 -1.01
CA TYR A 96 9.05 -1.23 0.20
C TYR A 96 7.57 -1.50 -0.09
N LEU A 97 7.03 -0.94 -1.16
CA LEU A 97 5.68 -1.26 -1.63
C LEU A 97 5.58 -2.73 -2.00
N LEU A 98 6.57 -3.24 -2.73
CA LEU A 98 6.65 -4.65 -3.12
C LEU A 98 6.86 -5.58 -1.91
N ASP A 99 7.79 -5.28 -1.00
CA ASP A 99 8.00 -6.05 0.24
C ASP A 99 6.70 -6.17 1.04
N LYS A 100 5.97 -5.06 1.17
CA LYS A 100 4.69 -5.03 1.88
C LYS A 100 3.62 -5.84 1.14
N ALA A 101 3.52 -5.71 -0.19
CA ALA A 101 2.56 -6.46 -1.00
C ALA A 101 2.82 -7.98 -0.96
N MET A 102 4.09 -8.41 -0.94
CA MET A 102 4.46 -9.83 -0.80
C MET A 102 4.13 -10.40 0.58
N TYR A 103 4.36 -9.61 1.63
CA TYR A 103 3.92 -9.97 2.98
C TYR A 103 2.38 -10.13 3.03
N GLU A 104 1.66 -9.17 2.47
CA GLU A 104 0.20 -9.18 2.41
C GLU A 104 -0.34 -10.37 1.62
N LEU A 105 0.23 -10.67 0.45
CA LEU A 105 -0.12 -11.84 -0.34
C LEU A 105 -0.04 -13.12 0.48
N SER A 106 1.09 -13.31 1.17
CA SER A 106 1.30 -14.47 2.05
C SER A 106 0.31 -14.50 3.21
N TYR A 107 -0.02 -13.34 3.79
CA TYR A 107 -0.97 -13.24 4.88
C TYR A 107 -2.40 -13.56 4.43
N GLU A 108 -2.88 -12.94 3.35
CA GLU A 108 -4.25 -13.13 2.85
C GLU A 108 -4.48 -14.56 2.37
N LEU A 109 -3.47 -15.18 1.74
CA LEU A 109 -3.54 -16.59 1.32
C LEU A 109 -3.85 -17.53 2.50
N ASN A 110 -3.34 -17.22 3.69
CA ASN A 110 -3.49 -18.06 4.86
C ASN A 110 -4.69 -17.69 5.75
N ASN A 111 -5.20 -16.45 5.67
CA ASN A 111 -6.17 -15.94 6.63
C ASN A 111 -7.49 -15.48 6.00
N ARG A 112 -7.46 -14.87 4.80
CA ARG A 112 -8.64 -14.32 4.11
C ARG A 112 -8.49 -14.44 2.59
N PRO A 113 -8.65 -15.63 2.01
CA PRO A 113 -8.44 -15.86 0.57
C PRO A 113 -9.25 -14.93 -0.35
N ASP A 114 -10.43 -14.49 0.07
CA ASP A 114 -11.27 -13.55 -0.69
C ASP A 114 -10.60 -12.18 -0.91
N TRP A 115 -9.59 -11.82 -0.11
CA TRP A 115 -8.84 -10.57 -0.21
C TRP A 115 -7.61 -10.65 -1.13
N LEU A 116 -7.27 -11.83 -1.65
CA LEU A 116 -6.06 -12.05 -2.46
C LEU A 116 -5.95 -11.15 -3.69
N LYS A 117 -7.08 -10.70 -4.24
CA LYS A 117 -7.11 -9.77 -5.38
C LYS A 117 -6.31 -8.48 -5.08
N VAL A 118 -6.41 -7.95 -3.86
CA VAL A 118 -5.80 -6.66 -3.46
C VAL A 118 -4.26 -6.68 -3.47
N PRO A 119 -3.57 -7.67 -2.87
CA PRO A 119 -2.11 -7.77 -2.99
C PRO A 119 -1.66 -8.14 -4.40
N ILE A 120 -2.39 -8.99 -5.14
CA ILE A 120 -2.03 -9.36 -6.52
C ILE A 120 -2.05 -8.14 -7.45
N GLU A 121 -3.14 -7.36 -7.43
CA GLU A 121 -3.24 -6.15 -8.24
C GLU A 121 -2.15 -5.14 -7.88
N GLY A 122 -1.82 -5.03 -6.59
CA GLY A 122 -0.72 -4.18 -6.14
C GLY A 122 0.63 -4.56 -6.75
N VAL A 123 0.94 -5.87 -6.79
CA VAL A 123 2.18 -6.37 -7.40
C VAL A 123 2.16 -6.13 -8.91
N LEU A 124 1.04 -6.40 -9.58
CA LEU A 124 0.93 -6.19 -11.03
C LEU A 124 1.12 -4.72 -11.42
N GLN A 125 0.52 -3.78 -10.68
CA GLN A 125 0.70 -2.35 -10.92
C GLN A 125 2.18 -1.93 -10.81
N LEU A 126 2.89 -2.39 -9.78
CA LEU A 126 4.31 -2.07 -9.59
C LEU A 126 5.19 -2.65 -10.72
N LEU A 127 4.82 -3.81 -11.27
CA LEU A 127 5.57 -4.43 -12.38
C LEU A 127 5.26 -3.80 -13.75
N GLU A 128 4.09 -3.18 -13.90
CA GLU A 128 3.69 -2.49 -15.12
C GLU A 128 4.27 -1.07 -15.22
N GLU A 129 4.52 -0.40 -14.09
CA GLU A 129 5.16 0.93 -14.04
C GLU A 129 6.65 0.93 -14.46
N ASP A 130 7.30 -0.23 -14.45
CA ASP A 130 8.69 -0.41 -14.90
C ASP A 130 8.84 -0.62 -16.43
N ARG A 131 7.78 -0.37 -17.22
CA ARG A 131 7.77 -0.44 -18.69
C ARG A 131 7.49 0.91 -19.36
#